data_AF-A0A1E8Q1P2-F1
#
_entry.id   AF-A0A1E8Q1P2-F1
#
_cell.length_a   1.000
_cell.length_b   1.000
_cell.length_c   1.000
_cell.angle_alpha   90.00
_cell.angle_beta   90.00
_cell.angle_gamma   90.00
#
_symmetry.space_group_name_H-M   'P 1'
#
loop_
_entity.id
_entity.type
_entity.pdbx_description
1 polymer ?
#
loop_
_entity_poly.entity_id
_entity_poly.type
_entity_poly.pdbx_seq_one_letter_code
_entity_poly.pdbx_strand_id
1 'polypeptide(L)'
;MSQAAKELETLKPQTLQAPIEDVEVAKTAKVVELPDPQPASVQDLAKIATAIDLPVLPRDLQQPGLRDAARIADPVRLAGAWDRNVRQWSPDWVSYDDYFRPVLSNPYRDPVQIVYVVDNRPRIAYIPPLSRIVLEVAQYAAYSFTAVVTNAINTAVNTAVNVAVGTFFGGGYFPGIGLPLPPPPPALVRYDNVPVFVNYSQQRYEPFRVQRIIDVGDDRQWGERKVLLDGVTPAWGQWTQTPAGERQFEVHRTQQFPGFDEPREAPLPGDYQLRLLSEQTPEAGLNRRDVYLLSAAGLCAVLAVGAVALAMAMGRRRRA
;
A
#
# COMPACT_ATOMS: atom_id res chain seq x y z
N MET A 1 -16.36 13.03 -35.50
CA MET A 1 -17.21 13.23 -34.30
C MET A 1 -16.39 12.84 -33.10
N SER A 2 -16.11 13.80 -32.21
CA SER A 2 -15.29 13.60 -31.01
C SER A 2 -16.08 12.75 -30.02
N GLN A 3 -15.58 11.54 -29.76
CA GLN A 3 -16.08 10.72 -28.66
C GLN A 3 -15.61 11.44 -27.39
N ALA A 4 -16.53 12.11 -26.70
CA ALA A 4 -16.23 12.73 -25.41
C ALA A 4 -15.64 11.64 -24.50
N ALA A 5 -14.45 11.88 -23.96
CA ALA A 5 -13.82 10.96 -23.02
C ALA A 5 -14.78 10.77 -21.84
N LYS A 6 -15.19 9.53 -21.57
CA LYS A 6 -16.01 9.19 -20.41
C LYS A 6 -15.29 9.67 -19.16
N GLU A 7 -15.96 10.47 -18.33
CA GLU A 7 -15.39 10.96 -17.08
C GLU A 7 -15.10 9.77 -16.15
N LEU A 8 -13.85 9.68 -15.69
CA LEU A 8 -13.42 8.60 -14.81
C LEU A 8 -13.95 8.83 -13.39
N GLU A 9 -14.57 7.81 -12.81
CA GLU A 9 -15.03 7.84 -11.42
C GLU A 9 -13.85 8.01 -10.47
N THR A 10 -13.96 8.93 -9.52
CA THR A 10 -12.99 9.02 -8.41
C THR A 10 -13.37 8.02 -7.33
N LEU A 11 -12.58 6.95 -7.21
CA LEU A 11 -12.77 5.97 -6.14
C LEU A 11 -12.10 6.48 -4.86
N LYS A 12 -12.75 6.25 -3.73
CA LYS A 12 -12.20 6.54 -2.41
C LYS A 12 -11.96 5.23 -1.66
N PRO A 13 -10.78 5.04 -1.06
CA PRO A 13 -10.55 3.90 -0.19
C PRO A 13 -11.41 4.01 1.07
N GLN A 14 -11.75 2.86 1.64
CA GLN A 14 -12.22 2.79 3.01
C GLN A 14 -11.04 3.01 3.96
N THR A 15 -11.22 3.94 4.89
CA THR A 15 -10.26 4.23 5.96
C THR A 15 -10.81 3.73 7.28
N LEU A 16 -9.93 3.26 8.17
CA LEU A 16 -10.31 2.97 9.54
C LEU A 16 -10.88 4.23 10.22
N GLN A 17 -11.93 4.01 11.00
CA GLN A 17 -12.60 5.06 11.77
C GLN A 17 -12.50 4.76 13.26
N ALA A 18 -12.44 5.82 14.05
CA ALA A 18 -12.48 5.79 15.51
C ALA A 18 -13.27 7.02 15.99
N PRO A 19 -13.84 6.99 17.21
CA PRO A 19 -14.52 8.15 17.78
C PRO A 19 -13.61 9.38 17.80
N ILE A 20 -14.16 10.56 17.42
CA ILE A 20 -13.38 11.80 17.32
C ILE A 20 -12.70 12.13 18.66
N GLU A 21 -13.40 11.92 19.78
CA GLU A 21 -12.87 12.12 21.13
C GLU A 21 -11.64 11.25 21.39
N ASP A 22 -11.70 9.97 21.02
CA ASP A 22 -10.61 9.02 21.22
C ASP A 22 -9.41 9.33 20.30
N VAL A 23 -9.65 9.86 19.10
CA VAL A 23 -8.60 10.36 18.20
C VAL A 23 -7.84 11.52 18.84
N GLU A 24 -8.54 12.49 19.41
CA GLU A 24 -7.91 13.65 20.05
C GLU A 24 -7.14 13.25 21.33
N VAL A 25 -7.67 12.31 22.12
CA VAL A 25 -6.96 11.73 23.26
C VAL A 25 -5.65 11.06 22.80
N ALA A 26 -5.70 10.20 21.79
CA ALA A 26 -4.51 9.50 21.29
C ALA A 26 -3.46 10.45 20.69
N LYS A 27 -3.90 11.48 19.95
CA LYS A 27 -3.02 12.51 19.37
C LYS A 27 -2.32 13.36 20.42
N THR A 28 -2.94 13.56 21.59
CA THR A 28 -2.38 14.38 22.67
C THR A 28 -1.67 13.57 23.75
N ALA A 29 -1.78 12.24 23.73
CA ALA A 29 -1.12 11.34 24.66
C ALA A 29 0.41 11.55 24.69
N LYS A 30 1.06 11.16 25.78
CA LYS A 30 2.53 11.17 25.83
C LYS A 30 3.08 10.18 24.81
N VAL A 31 4.03 10.63 23.99
CA VAL A 31 4.72 9.77 23.04
C VAL A 31 5.57 8.76 23.83
N VAL A 32 5.34 7.47 23.56
CA VAL A 32 6.17 6.39 24.07
C VAL A 32 7.28 6.12 23.07
N GLU A 33 8.53 6.25 23.50
CA GLU A 33 9.68 5.86 22.69
C GLU A 33 9.80 4.34 22.69
N LEU A 34 9.75 3.76 21.49
CA LEU A 34 10.10 2.35 21.30
C LEU A 34 11.59 2.28 20.99
N PRO A 35 12.40 1.61 21.82
CA PRO A 35 13.77 1.29 21.46
C PRO A 35 13.75 0.48 20.16
N ASP A 36 14.71 0.73 19.26
CA ASP A 36 14.83 0.08 17.94
C ASP A 36 14.38 -1.40 18.01
N PRO A 37 13.17 -1.72 17.50
CA PRO A 37 12.59 -3.01 17.75
C PRO A 37 13.44 -4.07 17.07
N GLN A 38 13.75 -5.14 17.80
CA GLN A 38 14.46 -6.27 17.23
C GLN A 38 13.62 -6.93 16.11
N PRO A 39 14.25 -7.61 15.14
CA PRO A 39 13.54 -8.45 14.19
C PRO A 39 12.48 -9.31 14.88
N ALA A 40 11.26 -9.27 14.36
CA ALA A 40 10.14 -10.02 14.92
C ALA A 40 10.41 -11.52 14.83
N SER A 41 10.04 -12.27 15.87
CA SER A 41 10.15 -13.72 15.85
C SER A 41 9.13 -14.33 14.87
N VAL A 42 9.48 -15.45 14.25
CA VAL A 42 8.56 -16.20 13.38
C VAL A 42 7.29 -16.60 14.12
N GLN A 43 7.39 -16.90 15.42
CA GLN A 43 6.26 -17.28 16.25
C GLN A 43 5.29 -16.12 16.45
N ASP A 44 5.79 -14.91 16.69
CA ASP A 44 4.92 -13.75 16.89
C ASP A 44 4.26 -13.30 15.59
N LEU A 45 4.98 -13.37 14.47
CA LEU A 45 4.39 -13.15 13.15
C LEU A 45 3.33 -14.20 12.83
N ALA A 46 3.57 -15.48 13.14
CA ALA A 46 2.58 -16.53 12.93
C ALA A 46 1.31 -16.34 13.78
N LYS A 47 1.45 -15.88 15.04
CA LYS A 47 0.30 -15.52 15.88
C LYS A 47 -0.54 -14.39 15.25
N ILE A 48 0.11 -13.33 14.77
CA ILE A 48 -0.61 -12.22 14.12
C ILE A 48 -1.25 -12.69 12.82
N ALA A 49 -0.51 -13.41 11.97
CA ALA A 49 -1.02 -13.95 10.71
C ALA A 49 -2.27 -14.84 10.93
N THR A 50 -2.24 -15.66 11.99
CA THR A 50 -3.39 -16.49 12.38
C THR A 50 -4.57 -15.65 12.83
N ALA A 51 -4.33 -14.57 13.60
CA ALA A 51 -5.36 -13.65 14.06
C ALA A 51 -6.10 -12.93 12.91
N ILE A 52 -5.45 -12.80 11.75
CA ILE A 52 -6.00 -12.18 10.53
C ILE A 52 -6.29 -13.21 9.42
N ASP A 53 -6.52 -14.47 9.78
CA ASP A 53 -6.89 -15.55 8.83
C ASP A 53 -5.94 -15.67 7.61
N LEU A 54 -4.68 -15.23 7.73
CA LEU A 54 -3.72 -15.43 6.66
C LEU A 54 -3.30 -16.91 6.65
N PRO A 55 -3.33 -17.58 5.48
CA PRO A 55 -2.70 -18.88 5.38
C PRO A 55 -1.25 -18.72 5.82
N VAL A 56 -0.83 -19.53 6.79
CA VAL A 56 0.51 -19.48 7.41
C VAL A 56 1.56 -19.18 6.35
N LEU A 57 2.29 -18.07 6.58
CA LEU A 57 3.30 -17.35 5.79
C LEU A 57 3.85 -18.06 4.51
N PRO A 58 4.14 -17.31 3.43
CA PRO A 58 4.85 -17.80 2.26
C PRO A 58 6.20 -18.48 2.58
N ARG A 59 6.60 -19.36 1.66
CA ARG A 59 7.56 -20.48 1.73
C ARG A 59 9.02 -20.17 2.08
N ASP A 60 9.40 -18.95 2.43
CA ASP A 60 10.81 -18.56 2.49
C ASP A 60 11.46 -18.82 3.86
N LEU A 61 10.67 -19.31 4.82
CA LEU A 61 11.08 -19.52 6.21
C LEU A 61 11.12 -21.00 6.67
N GLN A 62 10.91 -22.00 5.79
CA GLN A 62 10.90 -23.42 6.20
C GLN A 62 11.59 -24.37 5.19
N GLN A 63 12.42 -25.27 5.74
CA GLN A 63 13.14 -26.35 5.04
C GLN A 63 12.17 -27.39 4.43
N PRO A 64 12.59 -28.13 3.37
CA PRO A 64 11.68 -28.91 2.54
C PRO A 64 11.33 -30.27 3.15
N GLY A 65 10.03 -30.48 3.38
CA GLY A 65 9.46 -31.80 3.62
C GLY A 65 8.04 -31.69 4.16
N LEU A 66 7.10 -32.36 3.47
CA LEU A 66 5.70 -32.57 3.82
C LEU A 66 4.71 -31.58 3.19
N ARG A 67 4.19 -32.01 2.04
CA ARG A 67 2.97 -31.50 1.41
C ARG A 67 1.74 -32.23 1.95
N ASP A 68 0.62 -31.56 1.73
CA ASP A 68 -0.77 -32.05 1.72
C ASP A 68 -1.46 -32.12 3.08
N ALA A 69 -2.31 -31.13 3.36
CA ALA A 69 -3.69 -31.37 3.79
C ALA A 69 -4.52 -30.07 3.91
N ALA A 70 -5.68 -30.11 3.27
CA ALA A 70 -6.96 -29.64 3.79
C ALA A 70 -7.24 -28.12 3.84
N ARG A 71 -7.80 -27.63 2.72
CA ARG A 71 -8.94 -26.70 2.78
C ARG A 71 -10.09 -27.40 3.50
N ILE A 72 -10.38 -27.03 4.74
CA ILE A 72 -11.66 -27.37 5.37
C ILE A 72 -12.31 -26.06 5.79
N ALA A 73 -13.49 -25.83 5.24
CA ALA A 73 -14.42 -24.80 5.65
C ALA A 73 -14.80 -25.05 7.11
N ASP A 74 -14.53 -24.10 8.00
CA ASP A 74 -15.04 -24.13 9.36
C ASP A 74 -16.04 -22.97 9.56
N PRO A 75 -17.35 -23.25 9.69
CA PRO A 75 -18.41 -22.25 9.73
C PRO A 75 -18.69 -21.67 11.13
N VAL A 76 -17.77 -21.79 12.09
CA VAL A 76 -17.95 -21.23 13.44
C VAL A 76 -17.59 -19.73 13.45
N ARG A 77 -18.49 -18.92 12.88
CA ARG A 77 -18.47 -17.47 12.95
C ARG A 77 -18.83 -17.02 14.38
N LEU A 78 -17.85 -16.54 15.13
CA LEU A 78 -18.08 -15.73 16.31
C LEU A 78 -18.57 -14.33 15.87
N ALA A 79 -19.68 -13.88 16.45
CA ALA A 79 -20.05 -12.47 16.41
C ALA A 79 -18.88 -11.65 17.01
N GLY A 80 -18.27 -10.77 16.23
CA GLY A 80 -17.07 -10.02 16.61
C GLY A 80 -15.78 -10.40 15.86
N ALA A 81 -15.83 -11.34 14.91
CA ALA A 81 -14.72 -11.61 14.00
C ALA A 81 -14.53 -10.48 12.95
N TRP A 82 -13.28 -10.16 12.59
CA TRP A 82 -12.96 -9.20 11.52
C TRP A 82 -13.59 -9.63 10.18
N ASP A 83 -14.10 -8.65 9.44
CA ASP A 83 -14.83 -8.79 8.17
C ASP A 83 -13.94 -9.09 6.95
N ARG A 84 -12.65 -9.33 7.17
CA ARG A 84 -11.62 -9.62 6.14
C ARG A 84 -11.36 -8.47 5.15
N ASN A 85 -11.93 -7.29 5.41
CA ASN A 85 -11.67 -6.11 4.62
C ASN A 85 -10.40 -5.42 5.14
N VAL A 86 -9.41 -5.27 4.27
CA VAL A 86 -8.19 -4.50 4.56
C VAL A 86 -8.44 -3.05 4.20
N ARG A 87 -8.58 -2.21 5.23
CA ARG A 87 -8.83 -0.78 5.06
C ARG A 87 -7.51 0.00 5.01
N GLN A 88 -7.58 1.30 4.76
CA GLN A 88 -6.43 2.19 4.97
C GLN A 88 -6.35 2.62 6.43
N TRP A 89 -5.14 2.64 6.96
CA TRP A 89 -4.83 3.34 8.19
C TRP A 89 -5.04 4.83 7.92
N SER A 90 -5.69 5.54 8.86
CA SER A 90 -5.94 6.95 8.63
C SER A 90 -4.62 7.72 8.56
N PRO A 91 -4.38 8.53 7.51
CA PRO A 91 -3.22 9.42 7.45
C PRO A 91 -3.12 10.34 8.66
N ASP A 92 -4.26 10.74 9.24
CA ASP A 92 -4.32 11.65 10.39
C ASP A 92 -3.82 11.00 11.69
N TRP A 93 -3.59 9.68 11.68
CA TRP A 93 -3.03 8.93 12.80
C TRP A 93 -1.52 8.70 12.65
N VAL A 94 -0.92 9.27 11.60
CA VAL A 94 0.51 9.33 11.36
C VAL A 94 0.94 10.79 11.44
N SER A 95 1.88 11.08 12.33
CA SER A 95 2.47 12.41 12.49
C SER A 95 3.98 12.30 12.60
N TYR A 96 4.65 13.43 12.77
CA TYR A 96 6.11 13.50 12.87
C TYR A 96 6.48 14.40 14.03
N ASP A 97 7.49 14.02 14.80
CA ASP A 97 8.05 14.88 15.83
C ASP A 97 9.02 15.92 15.23
N ASP A 98 9.60 16.77 16.08
CA ASP A 98 10.53 17.83 15.66
C ASP A 98 11.82 17.30 15.01
N TYR A 99 12.09 16.00 15.15
CA TYR A 99 13.22 15.31 14.53
C TYR A 99 12.79 14.51 13.30
N PHE A 100 11.57 14.70 12.81
CA PHE A 100 10.99 14.00 11.66
C PHE A 100 10.92 12.48 11.84
N ARG A 101 10.88 12.01 13.09
CA ARG A 101 10.61 10.59 13.38
C ARG A 101 9.11 10.34 13.28
N PRO A 102 8.67 9.24 12.62
CA PRO A 102 7.26 8.92 12.49
C PRO A 102 6.64 8.58 13.84
N VAL A 103 5.53 9.24 14.15
CA VAL A 103 4.72 9.06 15.36
C VAL A 103 3.36 8.47 14.97
N LEU A 104 3.11 7.23 15.39
CA LEU A 104 1.86 6.51 15.11
C LEU A 104 0.93 6.58 16.32
N SER A 105 -0.32 7.00 16.10
CA SER A 105 -1.33 7.13 17.16
C SER A 105 -2.37 6.01 17.07
N ASN A 106 -2.67 5.36 18.19
CA ASN A 106 -3.75 4.40 18.32
C ASN A 106 -4.97 5.06 18.96
N PRO A 107 -6.01 5.40 18.18
CA PRO A 107 -7.26 5.96 18.71
C PRO A 107 -8.24 4.89 19.22
N TYR A 108 -7.87 3.61 19.18
CA TYR A 108 -8.71 2.55 19.71
C TYR A 108 -8.49 2.36 21.21
N ARG A 109 -9.55 1.90 21.89
CA ARG A 109 -9.50 1.42 23.27
C ARG A 109 -8.94 0.00 23.40
N ASP A 110 -8.68 -0.62 22.25
CA ASP A 110 -7.99 -1.86 22.07
C ASP A 110 -6.53 -1.62 21.61
N PRO A 111 -5.61 -2.54 21.92
CA PRO A 111 -4.23 -2.44 21.45
C PRO A 111 -4.12 -2.60 19.93
N VAL A 112 -3.08 -1.97 19.37
CA VAL A 112 -2.73 -2.09 17.95
C VAL A 112 -1.33 -2.65 17.80
N GLN A 113 -1.19 -3.65 16.92
CA GLN A 113 0.09 -4.16 16.48
C GLN A 113 0.38 -3.67 15.05
N ILE A 114 1.53 -3.03 14.88
CA ILE A 114 2.02 -2.55 13.58
C ILE A 114 3.14 -3.47 13.12
N VAL A 115 2.95 -4.11 11.97
CA VAL A 115 3.97 -4.96 11.34
C VAL A 115 4.52 -4.25 10.11
N TYR A 116 5.82 -4.04 10.07
CA TYR A 116 6.52 -3.31 9.01
C TYR A 116 7.89 -3.91 8.76
N VAL A 117 8.51 -3.61 7.62
CA VAL A 117 9.79 -4.23 7.22
C VAL A 117 10.90 -3.18 7.20
N VAL A 118 11.99 -3.44 7.92
CA VAL A 118 13.24 -2.67 7.87
C VAL A 118 14.38 -3.64 7.61
N ASP A 119 15.28 -3.30 6.69
CA ASP A 119 16.39 -4.16 6.25
C ASP A 119 15.94 -5.56 5.83
N ASN A 120 14.83 -5.63 5.09
CA ASN A 120 14.18 -6.87 4.66
C ASN A 120 13.82 -7.84 5.81
N ARG A 121 13.65 -7.31 7.03
CA ARG A 121 13.26 -8.09 8.21
C ARG A 121 12.03 -7.45 8.86
N PRO A 122 10.95 -8.20 9.07
CA PRO A 122 9.77 -7.68 9.73
C PRO A 122 10.07 -7.26 11.18
N ARG A 123 9.38 -6.22 11.62
CA ARG A 123 9.37 -5.65 12.97
C ARG A 123 7.92 -5.57 13.44
N ILE A 124 7.70 -5.73 14.74
CA ILE A 124 6.40 -5.55 15.36
C ILE A 124 6.52 -4.40 16.35
N ALA A 125 5.75 -3.34 16.15
CA ALA A 125 5.55 -2.28 17.12
C ALA A 125 4.19 -2.44 17.79
N TYR A 126 4.16 -2.31 19.10
CA TYR A 126 2.95 -2.38 19.91
C TYR A 126 2.55 -0.97 20.34
N ILE A 127 1.31 -0.57 20.03
CA ILE A 127 0.73 0.69 20.46
C ILE A 127 -0.36 0.38 21.49
N PRO A 128 -0.18 0.79 22.76
CA PRO A 128 -1.23 0.66 23.77
C PRO A 128 -2.52 1.39 23.36
N PRO A 129 -3.67 1.05 23.97
CA PRO A 129 -4.90 1.80 23.81
C PRO A 129 -4.72 3.31 24.02
N LEU A 130 -5.39 4.12 23.19
CA LEU A 130 -5.45 5.59 23.31
C LEU A 130 -4.08 6.26 23.49
N SER A 131 -3.05 5.70 22.87
CA SER A 131 -1.66 6.10 23.04
C SER A 131 -0.99 6.34 21.69
N ARG A 132 0.21 6.90 21.71
CA ARG A 132 1.04 7.05 20.50
C ARG A 132 2.49 6.69 20.77
N ILE A 133 3.13 6.16 19.75
CA ILE A 133 4.53 5.72 19.78
C ILE A 133 5.34 6.49 18.76
N VAL A 134 6.64 6.64 18.99
CA VAL A 134 7.59 7.04 17.94
C VAL A 134 8.36 5.82 17.46
N LEU A 135 8.52 5.70 16.14
CA LEU A 135 9.34 4.67 15.51
C LEU A 135 10.67 5.28 15.06
N GLU A 136 11.77 4.61 15.40
CA GLU A 136 13.11 4.99 14.97
C GLU A 136 13.48 4.23 13.71
N VAL A 137 13.31 4.87 12.55
CA VAL A 137 13.68 4.30 11.25
C VAL A 137 14.61 5.27 10.54
N ALA A 138 15.91 4.99 10.59
CA ALA A 138 16.96 5.93 10.18
C ALA A 138 17.04 6.15 8.66
N GLN A 139 16.66 5.15 7.85
CA GLN A 139 16.72 5.27 6.41
C GLN A 139 15.50 6.03 5.88
N TYR A 140 15.74 7.02 5.01
CA TYR A 140 14.69 7.76 4.34
C TYR A 140 14.08 6.91 3.22
N ALA A 141 12.89 6.37 3.48
CA ALA A 141 12.09 5.60 2.53
C ALA A 141 10.61 5.59 2.97
N ALA A 142 9.72 5.17 2.06
CA ALA A 142 8.31 4.91 2.38
C ALA A 142 8.14 3.47 2.88
N TYR A 143 7.85 3.33 4.18
CA TYR A 143 7.62 2.06 4.86
C TYR A 143 6.13 1.80 4.96
N SER A 144 5.68 0.78 4.23
CA SER A 144 4.30 0.31 4.32
C SER A 144 4.19 -0.71 5.45
N PHE A 145 3.05 -0.71 6.14
CA PHE A 145 2.82 -1.55 7.31
C PHE A 145 1.42 -2.15 7.33
N THR A 146 1.27 -3.27 8.04
CA THR A 146 -0.02 -3.85 8.42
C THR A 146 -0.33 -3.46 9.85
N ALA A 147 -1.44 -2.75 10.08
CA ALA A 147 -1.99 -2.49 11.40
C ALA A 147 -3.07 -3.51 11.73
N VAL A 148 -2.96 -4.14 12.89
CA VAL A 148 -3.95 -5.10 13.41
C VAL A 148 -4.45 -4.59 14.75
N VAL A 149 -5.73 -4.23 14.80
CA VAL A 149 -6.45 -3.93 16.04
C VAL A 149 -6.91 -5.27 16.63
N THR A 150 -6.52 -5.58 17.86
CA THR A 150 -6.84 -6.85 18.51
C THR A 150 -7.71 -6.64 19.74
N ASN A 151 -8.71 -7.50 19.94
CA ASN A 151 -9.56 -7.41 21.12
C ASN A 151 -8.85 -7.99 22.36
N ALA A 152 -8.73 -7.20 23.43
CA ALA A 152 -8.10 -7.66 24.68
C ALA A 152 -8.99 -8.59 25.54
N ILE A 153 -10.30 -8.71 25.24
CA ILE A 153 -11.28 -9.42 26.06
C ILE A 153 -11.12 -10.96 25.99
N ASN A 154 -10.44 -11.50 24.97
CA ASN A 154 -10.18 -12.94 24.85
C ASN A 154 -8.66 -13.22 24.79
N THR A 155 -7.96 -13.08 25.91
CA THR A 155 -6.52 -13.38 26.05
C THR A 155 -6.10 -14.80 25.64
N ALA A 156 -7.05 -15.72 25.44
CA ALA A 156 -6.79 -17.08 24.94
C ALA A 156 -6.81 -17.20 23.40
N VAL A 157 -7.43 -16.25 22.70
CA VAL A 157 -7.51 -16.21 21.22
C VAL A 157 -7.37 -14.75 20.79
N ASN A 158 -6.19 -14.32 20.37
CA ASN A 158 -6.02 -13.01 19.73
C ASN A 158 -6.86 -12.99 18.44
N THR A 159 -8.06 -12.43 18.49
CA THR A 159 -8.88 -12.23 17.30
C THR A 159 -8.70 -10.80 16.82
N ALA A 160 -8.27 -10.63 15.57
CA ALA A 160 -8.29 -9.31 14.95
C ALA A 160 -9.74 -8.82 14.85
N VAL A 161 -9.95 -7.54 15.16
CA VAL A 161 -11.24 -6.86 14.96
C VAL A 161 -11.19 -5.96 13.74
N ASN A 162 -10.04 -5.38 13.44
CA ASN A 162 -9.81 -4.56 12.26
C ASN A 162 -8.38 -4.72 11.76
N VAL A 163 -8.22 -4.71 10.45
CA VAL A 163 -6.92 -4.71 9.78
C VAL A 163 -6.85 -3.57 8.79
N ALA A 164 -5.68 -2.94 8.70
CA ALA A 164 -5.45 -1.90 7.74
C ALA A 164 -4.02 -1.89 7.20
N VAL A 165 -3.88 -1.39 5.98
CA VAL A 165 -2.58 -1.00 5.42
C VAL A 165 -2.31 0.45 5.75
N GLY A 166 -1.10 0.76 6.19
CA GLY A 166 -0.64 2.12 6.36
C GLY A 166 0.71 2.34 5.71
N THR A 167 1.12 3.60 5.62
CA THR A 167 2.49 3.97 5.23
C THR A 167 2.98 5.12 6.09
N PHE A 168 4.27 5.10 6.43
CA PHE A 168 4.98 6.25 6.97
C PHE A 168 6.32 6.42 6.23
N PHE A 169 6.84 7.64 6.22
CA PHE A 169 8.21 7.93 5.80
C PHE A 169 9.18 7.82 6.98
N GLY A 170 10.27 7.07 6.81
CA GLY A 170 11.41 7.06 7.74
C GLY A 170 12.38 8.20 7.43
N GLY A 171 13.60 8.11 7.97
CA GLY A 171 14.63 9.12 7.80
C GLY A 171 14.63 10.20 8.87
N GLY A 172 13.97 9.95 9.99
CA GLY A 172 14.01 10.84 11.16
C GLY A 172 15.41 10.87 11.77
N TYR A 173 15.75 11.99 12.40
CA TYR A 173 17.04 12.21 13.03
C TYR A 173 17.02 11.74 14.49
N PHE A 174 18.16 11.25 14.98
CA PHE A 174 18.31 10.95 16.38
C PHE A 174 18.53 12.25 17.18
N PRO A 175 17.74 12.49 18.24
CA PRO A 175 17.90 13.69 19.06
C PRO A 175 19.22 13.65 19.83
N GLY A 176 20.15 14.55 19.50
CA GLY A 176 21.39 14.75 20.25
C GLY A 176 21.29 15.94 21.20
N ILE A 177 21.85 15.80 22.41
CA ILE A 177 21.85 16.87 23.42
C ILE A 177 22.59 18.09 22.87
N GLY A 178 21.90 19.24 22.83
CA GLY A 178 22.48 20.52 22.41
C GLY A 178 22.75 20.67 20.91
N LEU A 179 22.34 19.70 20.09
CA LEU A 179 22.42 19.83 18.63
C LEU A 179 21.25 20.68 18.11
N PRO A 180 21.46 21.47 17.04
CA PRO A 180 20.36 22.18 16.40
C PRO A 180 19.35 21.18 15.81
N LEU A 181 18.10 21.63 15.66
CA LEU A 181 17.09 20.85 14.95
C LEU A 181 17.56 20.57 13.52
N PRO A 182 17.33 19.35 13.01
CA PRO A 182 17.71 18.99 11.67
C PRO A 182 16.93 19.80 10.61
N PRO A 183 17.45 19.92 9.38
CA PRO A 183 16.68 20.50 8.29
C PRO A 183 15.46 19.62 7.96
N PRO A 184 14.37 20.21 7.44
CA PRO A 184 13.21 19.44 7.04
C PRO A 184 13.53 18.43 5.93
N PRO A 185 12.86 17.27 5.91
CA PRO A 185 13.06 16.28 4.87
C PRO A 185 12.66 16.86 3.50
N PRO A 186 13.24 16.33 2.40
CA PRO A 186 12.85 16.73 1.06
C PRO A 186 11.34 16.57 0.83
N ALA A 187 10.75 17.51 0.09
CA ALA A 187 9.36 17.41 -0.29
C ALA A 187 9.12 16.19 -1.18
N LEU A 188 8.05 15.46 -0.89
CA LEU A 188 7.64 14.31 -1.69
C LEU A 188 7.04 14.77 -3.01
N VAL A 189 7.35 14.04 -4.08
CA VAL A 189 6.72 14.28 -5.38
C VAL A 189 5.27 13.82 -5.30
N ARG A 190 4.35 14.76 -5.52
CA ARG A 190 2.91 14.53 -5.40
C ARG A 190 2.20 14.94 -6.69
N TYR A 191 1.21 14.15 -7.08
CA TYR A 191 0.30 14.45 -8.18
C TYR A 191 -1.13 14.30 -7.68
N ASP A 192 -1.99 15.28 -7.96
CA ASP A 192 -3.39 15.25 -7.57
C ASP A 192 -4.28 14.82 -8.74
N ASN A 193 -5.44 14.25 -8.42
CA ASN A 193 -6.48 13.86 -9.38
C ASN A 193 -5.95 12.98 -10.53
N VAL A 194 -5.31 11.86 -10.17
CA VAL A 194 -4.57 11.04 -11.14
C VAL A 194 -5.39 9.84 -11.59
N PRO A 195 -5.55 9.61 -12.91
CA PRO A 195 -6.03 8.34 -13.45
C PRO A 195 -5.11 7.18 -13.07
N VAL A 196 -5.71 6.08 -12.63
CA VAL A 196 -5.07 4.83 -12.30
C VAL A 196 -5.67 3.73 -13.16
N PHE A 197 -4.82 2.90 -13.74
CA PHE A 197 -5.23 1.71 -14.48
C PHE A 197 -4.56 0.49 -13.86
N VAL A 198 -5.36 -0.48 -13.42
CA VAL A 198 -4.85 -1.73 -12.85
C VAL A 198 -4.81 -2.78 -13.95
N ASN A 199 -3.59 -3.13 -14.37
CA ASN A 199 -3.31 -4.03 -15.48
C ASN A 199 -2.52 -5.24 -14.98
N TYR A 200 -3.24 -6.24 -14.49
CA TYR A 200 -2.65 -7.52 -14.11
C TYR A 200 -2.61 -8.46 -15.32
N SER A 201 -1.73 -9.44 -15.26
CA SER A 201 -1.50 -10.41 -16.34
C SER A 201 -2.78 -11.13 -16.80
N GLN A 202 -3.67 -11.45 -15.87
CA GLN A 202 -4.94 -12.17 -16.12
C GLN A 202 -6.19 -11.31 -15.92
N GLN A 203 -6.08 -10.13 -15.33
CA GLN A 203 -7.21 -9.30 -14.92
C GLN A 203 -6.93 -7.84 -15.22
N ARG A 204 -7.86 -7.17 -15.89
CA ARG A 204 -7.76 -5.75 -16.18
C ARG A 204 -9.00 -5.07 -15.65
N TYR A 205 -8.80 -3.94 -14.97
CA TYR A 205 -9.89 -3.20 -14.36
C TYR A 205 -10.16 -1.89 -15.11
N GLU A 206 -11.40 -1.42 -15.07
CA GLU A 206 -11.74 -0.10 -15.60
C GLU A 206 -10.86 0.96 -14.93
N PRO A 207 -10.28 1.90 -15.70
CA PRO A 207 -9.54 3.01 -15.11
C PRO A 207 -10.43 3.84 -14.17
N PHE A 208 -9.83 4.34 -13.11
CA PHE A 208 -10.48 5.19 -12.13
C PHE A 208 -9.55 6.34 -11.74
N ARG A 209 -10.03 7.29 -10.94
CA ARG A 209 -9.22 8.37 -10.39
C ARG A 209 -9.00 8.17 -8.89
N VAL A 210 -7.81 8.54 -8.43
CA VAL A 210 -7.49 8.74 -7.01
C VAL A 210 -7.32 10.22 -6.74
N GLN A 211 -7.50 10.64 -5.49
CA GLN A 211 -7.37 12.05 -5.11
C GLN A 211 -5.93 12.51 -5.26
N ARG A 212 -4.97 11.64 -4.95
CA ARG A 212 -3.54 11.91 -5.09
C ARG A 212 -2.71 10.65 -5.24
N ILE A 213 -1.52 10.81 -5.82
CA ILE A 213 -0.45 9.83 -5.82
C ILE A 213 0.80 10.49 -5.24
N ILE A 214 1.42 9.84 -4.26
CA ILE A 214 2.78 10.16 -3.83
C ILE A 214 3.74 9.25 -4.58
N ASP A 215 4.63 9.86 -5.36
CA ASP A 215 5.63 9.15 -6.13
C ASP A 215 6.88 8.91 -5.27
N VAL A 216 7.09 7.65 -4.88
CA VAL A 216 8.21 7.23 -4.02
C VAL A 216 9.49 7.06 -4.84
N GLY A 217 9.36 6.83 -6.15
CA GLY A 217 10.47 6.58 -7.06
C GLY A 217 10.69 5.09 -7.34
N ASP A 218 11.84 4.78 -7.95
CA ASP A 218 12.13 3.44 -8.44
C ASP A 218 12.51 2.49 -7.29
N ASP A 219 11.80 1.37 -7.20
CA ASP A 219 12.06 0.31 -6.23
C ASP A 219 12.99 -0.74 -6.85
N ARG A 220 14.25 -0.72 -6.42
CA ARG A 220 15.29 -1.62 -6.95
C ARG A 220 15.03 -3.09 -6.62
N GLN A 221 14.27 -3.40 -5.58
CA GLN A 221 13.97 -4.79 -5.21
C GLN A 221 13.01 -5.42 -6.21
N TRP A 222 12.05 -4.65 -6.70
CA TRP A 222 10.97 -5.13 -7.58
C TRP A 222 11.10 -4.70 -9.05
N GLY A 223 12.05 -3.81 -9.34
CA GLY A 223 12.36 -3.34 -10.69
C GLY A 223 11.30 -2.43 -11.31
N GLU A 224 10.46 -1.81 -10.47
CA GLU A 224 9.33 -0.99 -10.89
C GLU A 224 9.24 0.29 -10.06
N ARG A 225 8.45 1.25 -10.51
CA ARG A 225 8.23 2.49 -9.76
C ARG A 225 7.20 2.26 -8.67
N LYS A 226 7.56 2.56 -7.42
CA LYS A 226 6.65 2.51 -6.27
C LYS A 226 5.94 3.85 -6.11
N VAL A 227 4.63 3.78 -5.85
CA VAL A 227 3.82 4.94 -5.52
C VAL A 227 2.87 4.62 -4.35
N LEU A 228 2.32 5.67 -3.72
CA LEU A 228 1.27 5.54 -2.71
C LEU A 228 -0.03 6.17 -3.25
N LEU A 229 -1.02 5.33 -3.53
CA LEU A 229 -2.37 5.76 -3.90
C LEU A 229 -3.06 6.39 -2.69
N ASP A 230 -3.63 7.58 -2.89
CA ASP A 230 -4.19 8.47 -1.87
C ASP A 230 -3.23 8.81 -0.71
N GLY A 231 -1.93 8.54 -0.91
CA GLY A 231 -0.86 8.75 0.07
C GLY A 231 -0.66 7.58 1.04
N VAL A 232 -1.38 6.46 0.89
CA VAL A 232 -1.31 5.33 1.84
C VAL A 232 -1.09 3.99 1.15
N THR A 233 -1.89 3.66 0.13
CA THR A 233 -1.91 2.31 -0.48
C THR A 233 -0.70 2.11 -1.39
N PRO A 234 0.22 1.18 -1.08
CA PRO A 234 1.38 0.96 -1.91
C PRO A 234 1.03 0.26 -3.22
N ALA A 235 1.53 0.77 -4.33
CA ALA A 235 1.38 0.18 -5.66
C ALA A 235 2.69 0.29 -6.45
N TRP A 236 2.94 -0.68 -7.34
CA TRP A 236 4.09 -0.73 -8.22
C TRP A 236 3.66 -0.81 -9.67
N GLY A 237 4.41 -0.12 -10.53
CA GLY A 237 4.20 -0.12 -11.96
C GLY A 237 4.93 1.04 -12.63
N GLN A 238 4.24 1.77 -13.49
CA GLN A 238 4.87 2.80 -14.33
C GLN A 238 3.95 3.97 -14.66
N TRP A 239 4.56 5.13 -14.91
CA TRP A 239 3.87 6.29 -15.45
C TRP A 239 3.65 6.12 -16.95
N THR A 240 2.40 6.28 -17.39
CA THR A 240 1.97 6.21 -18.78
C THR A 240 1.10 7.42 -19.13
N GLN A 241 0.50 7.39 -20.32
CA GLN A 241 -0.45 8.40 -20.76
C GLN A 241 -1.74 7.74 -21.24
N THR A 242 -2.87 8.36 -20.93
CA THR A 242 -4.16 7.98 -21.52
C THR A 242 -4.17 8.31 -23.02
N PRO A 243 -5.11 7.76 -23.82
CA PRO A 243 -5.27 8.16 -25.22
C PRO A 243 -5.49 9.67 -25.43
N ALA A 244 -5.99 10.38 -24.40
CA ALA A 244 -6.16 11.83 -24.40
C ALA A 244 -4.88 12.61 -24.02
N GLY A 245 -3.77 11.92 -23.75
CA GLY A 245 -2.49 12.52 -23.35
C GLY A 245 -2.38 12.88 -21.87
N GLU A 246 -3.38 12.54 -21.06
CA GLU A 246 -3.34 12.76 -19.61
C GLU A 246 -2.37 11.78 -18.95
N ARG A 247 -1.58 12.24 -17.97
CA ARG A 247 -0.72 11.35 -17.18
C ARG A 247 -1.57 10.34 -16.43
N GLN A 248 -1.20 9.06 -16.53
CA GLN A 248 -1.84 7.95 -15.82
C GLN A 248 -0.76 7.13 -15.11
N PHE A 249 -1.12 6.53 -13.97
CA PHE A 249 -0.29 5.49 -13.37
C PHE A 249 -0.88 4.11 -13.68
N GLU A 250 -0.08 3.26 -14.29
CA GLU A 250 -0.42 1.87 -14.57
C GLU A 250 0.13 0.98 -13.44
N VAL A 251 -0.75 0.28 -12.76
CA VAL A 251 -0.45 -0.60 -11.62
C VAL A 251 -0.32 -2.03 -12.11
N HIS A 252 0.83 -2.65 -11.84
CA HIS A 252 1.08 -4.06 -12.10
C HIS A 252 1.09 -4.88 -10.82
N ARG A 253 1.44 -4.28 -9.68
CA ARG A 253 1.48 -4.97 -8.38
C ARG A 253 1.00 -4.08 -7.25
N THR A 254 0.54 -4.71 -6.18
CA THR A 254 0.17 -4.08 -4.92
C THR A 254 0.60 -4.98 -3.77
N GLN A 255 0.44 -4.51 -2.53
CA GLN A 255 0.76 -5.27 -1.34
C GLN A 255 -0.35 -5.11 -0.30
N GLN A 256 -1.03 -6.20 0.04
CA GLN A 256 -2.17 -6.12 0.97
C GLN A 256 -1.74 -6.14 2.42
N PHE A 257 -0.72 -6.93 2.75
CA PHE A 257 -0.27 -7.14 4.12
C PHE A 257 1.25 -6.92 4.25
N PRO A 258 1.74 -5.67 4.12
CA PRO A 258 3.15 -5.39 4.31
C PRO A 258 3.68 -5.99 5.61
N GLY A 259 4.80 -6.73 5.52
CA GLY A 259 5.36 -7.51 6.61
C GLY A 259 4.95 -8.98 6.66
N PHE A 260 3.92 -9.37 5.91
CA PHE A 260 3.44 -10.76 5.78
C PHE A 260 3.44 -11.26 4.33
N ASP A 261 3.29 -10.36 3.36
CA ASP A 261 3.35 -10.67 1.95
C ASP A 261 4.34 -9.77 1.19
N GLU A 262 4.61 -10.16 -0.04
CA GLU A 262 5.42 -9.40 -1.00
C GLU A 262 4.52 -8.78 -2.07
N PRO A 263 4.95 -7.68 -2.71
CA PRO A 263 4.25 -7.08 -3.84
C PRO A 263 3.91 -8.08 -4.95
N ARG A 264 2.63 -8.16 -5.31
CA ARG A 264 2.11 -9.07 -6.35
C ARG A 264 0.84 -8.54 -6.98
N GLU A 265 0.37 -9.21 -8.03
CA GLU A 265 -0.98 -9.01 -8.56
C GLU A 265 -2.00 -9.47 -7.51
N ALA A 266 -2.64 -8.52 -6.83
CA ALA A 266 -3.61 -8.75 -5.76
C ALA A 266 -4.59 -7.57 -5.70
N PRO A 267 -5.75 -7.69 -5.02
CA PRO A 267 -6.65 -6.54 -4.88
C PRO A 267 -5.98 -5.37 -4.14
N LEU A 268 -6.31 -4.13 -4.54
CA LEU A 268 -5.79 -2.93 -3.88
C LEU A 268 -6.30 -2.84 -2.42
N PRO A 269 -5.41 -2.68 -1.42
CA PRO A 269 -5.85 -2.48 -0.05
C PRO A 269 -6.49 -1.11 0.13
N GLY A 270 -7.41 -0.98 1.08
CA GLY A 270 -8.36 0.14 1.15
C GLY A 270 -9.72 -0.18 0.53
N ASP A 271 -9.97 -1.44 0.16
CA ASP A 271 -11.25 -1.92 -0.40
C ASP A 271 -11.77 -1.06 -1.57
N TYR A 272 -10.88 -0.72 -2.50
CA TYR A 272 -11.24 -0.03 -3.73
C TYR A 272 -12.20 -0.92 -4.53
N GLN A 273 -13.39 -0.41 -4.83
CA GLN A 273 -14.42 -1.12 -5.60
C GLN A 273 -14.08 -1.08 -7.10
N LEU A 274 -13.13 -1.93 -7.51
CA LEU A 274 -12.68 -2.03 -8.88
C LEU A 274 -13.69 -2.82 -9.73
N ARG A 275 -13.92 -2.37 -10.97
CA ARG A 275 -14.78 -3.07 -11.95
C ARG A 275 -13.92 -3.76 -12.99
N LEU A 276 -14.16 -5.04 -13.22
CA LEU A 276 -13.39 -5.80 -14.20
C LEU A 276 -13.82 -5.37 -15.63
N LEU A 277 -12.85 -5.10 -16.51
CA LEU A 277 -13.12 -4.68 -17.89
C LEU A 277 -13.94 -5.71 -18.68
N SER A 278 -13.93 -6.99 -18.29
CA SER A 278 -14.67 -8.07 -18.96
C SER A 278 -16.07 -8.34 -18.41
N GLU A 279 -16.49 -7.71 -17.30
CA GLU A 279 -17.81 -7.95 -16.68
C GLU A 279 -18.97 -7.13 -17.30
N GLN A 280 -18.72 -6.37 -18.37
CA GLN A 280 -19.81 -5.86 -19.18
C GLN A 280 -20.48 -7.00 -19.94
N THR A 281 -21.60 -7.48 -19.40
CA THR A 281 -22.69 -8.00 -20.26
C THR A 281 -22.97 -6.90 -21.27
N PRO A 282 -22.95 -7.16 -22.59
CA PRO A 282 -23.09 -6.11 -23.59
C PRO A 282 -24.46 -5.45 -23.48
N GLU A 283 -24.57 -4.40 -22.67
CA GLU A 283 -25.62 -3.42 -22.82
C GLU A 283 -25.34 -2.64 -24.10
N ALA A 284 -26.39 -2.53 -24.91
CA ALA A 284 -26.36 -2.12 -26.31
C ALA A 284 -25.37 -0.98 -26.62
N GLY A 285 -24.31 -1.28 -27.37
CA GLY A 285 -23.63 -0.29 -28.21
C GLY A 285 -22.10 -0.25 -28.19
N LEU A 286 -21.40 -0.86 -27.23
CA LEU A 286 -19.94 -0.86 -27.21
C LEU A 286 -19.35 -2.16 -27.76
N ASN A 287 -18.57 -2.05 -28.83
CA ASN A 287 -17.98 -3.19 -29.52
C ASN A 287 -16.63 -3.55 -28.86
N ARG A 288 -16.28 -4.85 -28.82
CA ARG A 288 -15.02 -5.36 -28.21
C ARG A 288 -13.77 -4.61 -28.67
N ARG A 289 -13.77 -4.05 -29.89
CA ARG A 289 -12.67 -3.23 -30.42
C ARG A 289 -12.37 -1.98 -29.58
N ASP A 290 -13.38 -1.32 -29.00
CA ASP A 290 -13.17 -0.09 -28.23
C ASP A 290 -12.56 -0.40 -26.86
N VAL A 291 -12.96 -1.52 -26.25
CA VAL A 291 -12.36 -2.07 -25.02
C VAL A 291 -10.89 -2.48 -25.26
N TYR A 292 -10.60 -3.07 -26.42
CA TYR A 292 -9.21 -3.40 -26.80
C TYR A 292 -8.36 -2.15 -27.11
N LEU A 293 -8.92 -1.11 -27.73
CA LEU A 293 -8.20 0.13 -28.04
C LEU A 293 -7.84 0.93 -26.77
N LEU A 294 -8.71 0.93 -25.75
CA LEU A 294 -8.39 1.46 -24.42
C LEU A 294 -7.22 0.70 -23.77
N SER A 295 -7.09 -0.62 -24.03
CA SER A 295 -5.98 -1.44 -23.51
C SER A 295 -4.69 -1.39 -24.36
N ALA A 296 -4.77 -1.01 -25.64
CA ALA A 296 -3.64 -1.04 -26.57
C ALA A 296 -2.75 0.22 -26.53
N ALA A 297 -3.21 1.29 -25.87
CA ALA A 297 -2.46 2.55 -25.78
C ALA A 297 -1.15 2.42 -24.96
N GLY A 298 -1.03 1.41 -24.08
CA GLY A 298 0.20 1.15 -23.30
C GLY A 298 1.37 0.56 -24.11
N LEU A 299 1.11 -0.05 -25.28
CA LEU A 299 2.14 -0.76 -26.08
C LEU A 299 2.70 0.06 -27.25
N CYS A 300 2.00 1.10 -27.71
CA CYS A 300 2.46 1.91 -28.85
C CYS A 300 3.47 3.02 -28.48
N ALA A 301 3.52 3.45 -27.21
CA ALA A 301 4.45 4.50 -26.77
C ALA A 301 5.92 4.04 -26.75
N VAL A 302 6.18 2.77 -26.40
CA VAL A 302 7.54 2.22 -26.31
C VAL A 302 8.19 2.05 -27.71
N LEU A 303 7.39 1.76 -28.73
CA LEU A 303 7.90 1.60 -30.11
C LEU A 303 8.16 2.95 -30.81
N ALA A 304 7.41 3.99 -30.49
CA ALA A 304 7.60 5.31 -31.10
C ALA A 304 8.89 6.01 -30.63
N VAL A 305 9.23 5.91 -29.33
CA VAL A 305 10.46 6.51 -28.79
C VAL A 305 11.71 5.72 -29.22
N GLY A 306 11.63 4.39 -29.25
CA GLY A 306 12.71 3.53 -29.73
C GLY A 306 13.06 3.76 -31.21
N ALA A 307 12.05 3.93 -32.08
CA ALA A 307 12.27 4.15 -33.50
C ALA A 307 12.90 5.51 -33.82
N VAL A 308 12.54 6.57 -33.09
CA VAL A 308 13.14 7.92 -33.27
C VAL A 308 14.60 7.94 -32.80
N ALA A 309 14.93 7.27 -31.70
CA ALA A 309 16.32 7.17 -31.22
C ALA A 309 17.22 6.37 -32.18
N LEU A 310 16.71 5.26 -32.73
CA LEU A 310 17.42 4.44 -33.72
C LEU A 310 17.61 5.18 -35.06
N ALA A 311 16.61 5.94 -35.51
CA ALA A 311 16.70 6.73 -36.73
C ALA A 311 17.73 7.88 -36.59
N MET A 312 17.80 8.56 -35.44
CA MET A 312 18.81 9.60 -35.20
C MET A 312 20.23 9.03 -35.06
N ALA A 313 20.38 7.85 -34.45
CA ALA A 313 21.67 7.17 -34.33
C ALA A 313 22.21 6.68 -35.68
N MET A 314 21.34 6.16 -36.56
CA MET A 314 21.72 5.75 -37.92
C MET A 314 21.96 6.93 -38.86
N GLY A 315 21.25 8.05 -38.67
CA GLY A 315 21.45 9.29 -39.44
C GLY A 315 22.81 9.96 -39.19
N ARG A 316 23.34 9.89 -37.95
CA ARG A 316 24.68 10.42 -37.61
C ARG A 316 25.84 9.62 -38.23
N ARG A 317 25.67 8.31 -38.47
CA ARG A 317 26.71 7.46 -39.06
C ARG A 317 26.87 7.59 -40.59
N ARG A 318 25.94 8.26 -41.27
CA ARG A 318 26.02 8.48 -42.73
C ARG A 318 26.58 9.85 -43.11
N ARG A 319 26.99 10.67 -42.14
CA ARG A 319 27.58 12.01 -42.34
C ARG A 319 28.96 12.17 -41.67
N ALA A 320 29.63 11.06 -41.36
CA ALA A 320 31.04 11.01 -41.00
C ALA A 320 31.81 10.28 -42.10
#